data_AF-A0A1L0DF79-F1
#
_entry.id   AF-A0A1L0DF79-F1
#
_cell.length_a   1.000
_cell.length_b   1.000
_cell.length_c   1.000
_cell.angle_alpha   90.00
_cell.angle_beta   90.00
_cell.angle_gamma   90.00
#
_symmetry.space_group_name_H-M   'P 1'
#
loop_
_entity.id
_entity.type
_entity.pdbx_description
1 polymer ?
#
loop_
_entity_poly.entity_id
_entity_poly.type
_entity_poly.pdbx_seq_one_letter_code
_entity_poly.pdbx_strand_id
1 'polypeptide(L)'
;MTITTSTKSLNVITDDEKKVQSLNEVIDIESTHSGVDEIFGEEKRLNRGLKQRHIQMLALVGVFGTGLFLSSGTTLYLTGNVGMFLSYLFVGALVGLNQLANIELSCFVPLTSATVRQTEHFIDESYGFALGWIQVYAG
;
A
#
# COMPACT_ATOMS: atom_id res chain seq x y z
N MET A 1 -20.26 -21.06 52.96
CA MET A 1 -20.91 -21.56 51.74
C MET A 1 -20.57 -20.59 50.62
N THR A 2 -19.30 -20.59 50.22
CA THR A 2 -18.79 -21.22 48.98
C THR A 2 -19.36 -20.55 47.74
N ILE A 3 -18.52 -19.65 47.23
CA ILE A 3 -18.60 -18.86 46.00
C ILE A 3 -18.28 -19.74 44.78
N THR A 4 -18.63 -19.21 43.59
CA THR A 4 -18.02 -19.48 42.28
C THR A 4 -18.25 -20.83 41.60
N THR A 5 -19.12 -20.84 40.57
CA THR A 5 -18.93 -21.69 39.38
C THR A 5 -19.53 -21.00 38.17
N SER A 6 -18.72 -20.28 37.39
CA SER A 6 -18.76 -20.24 35.92
C SER A 6 -17.85 -19.10 35.42
N THR A 7 -16.54 -19.34 35.40
CA THR A 7 -15.51 -18.46 34.80
C THR A 7 -14.59 -19.23 33.85
N LYS A 8 -15.08 -20.35 33.27
CA LYS A 8 -14.28 -21.24 32.39
C LYS A 8 -14.48 -20.96 30.89
N SER A 9 -14.99 -19.79 30.50
CA SER A 9 -15.19 -19.42 29.09
C SER A 9 -14.49 -18.12 28.65
N LEU A 10 -13.76 -17.44 29.53
CA LEU A 10 -13.10 -16.16 29.21
C LEU A 10 -11.57 -16.21 29.09
N ASN A 11 -10.95 -17.40 29.12
CA ASN A 11 -9.48 -17.54 29.02
C ASN A 11 -8.96 -18.22 27.75
N VAL A 12 -9.85 -18.64 26.83
CA VAL A 12 -9.43 -19.31 25.58
C VAL A 12 -9.09 -18.29 24.49
N ILE A 13 -9.71 -17.11 24.49
CA ILE A 13 -9.48 -16.09 23.45
C ILE A 13 -8.17 -15.31 23.70
N THR A 14 -7.73 -15.20 24.96
CA THR A 14 -6.55 -14.40 25.35
C THR A 14 -5.21 -15.07 25.03
N ASP A 15 -5.19 -16.38 24.75
CA ASP A 15 -3.96 -17.12 24.44
C ASP A 15 -3.58 -17.05 22.95
N ASP A 16 -4.57 -16.87 22.05
CA ASP A 16 -4.31 -16.76 20.61
C ASP A 16 -3.68 -15.41 20.23
N GLU A 17 -4.00 -14.30 20.90
CA GLU A 17 -3.38 -13.00 20.61
C GLU A 17 -1.88 -12.96 20.95
N LYS A 18 -1.46 -13.64 22.03
CA LYS A 18 -0.02 -13.71 22.39
C LYS A 18 0.78 -14.54 21.40
N LYS A 19 0.15 -15.55 20.78
CA LYS A 19 0.78 -16.39 19.75
C LYS A 19 0.86 -15.68 18.41
N VAL A 20 -0.15 -14.89 18.04
CA VAL A 20 -0.08 -14.01 16.86
C VAL A 20 0.98 -12.92 17.05
N GLN A 21 1.20 -12.47 18.29
CA GLN A 21 2.22 -11.47 18.60
C GLN A 21 3.65 -12.02 18.55
N SER A 22 3.89 -13.27 18.96
CA SER A 22 5.20 -13.92 18.78
C SER A 22 5.44 -14.39 17.34
N LEU A 23 4.39 -14.68 16.57
CA LEU A 23 4.52 -14.98 15.13
C LEU A 23 4.90 -13.73 14.32
N ASN A 24 4.44 -12.54 14.71
CA ASN A 24 4.86 -11.28 14.09
C ASN A 24 6.31 -10.88 14.44
N GLU A 25 6.78 -11.24 15.63
CA GLU A 25 8.18 -11.01 16.03
C GLU A 25 9.17 -11.87 15.24
N VAL A 26 8.76 -13.09 14.84
CA VAL A 26 9.59 -13.99 14.03
C VAL A 26 9.55 -13.63 12.53
N ILE A 27 8.46 -13.05 12.02
CA ILE A 27 8.35 -12.62 10.62
C ILE A 27 9.20 -11.36 10.34
N ASP A 28 9.46 -10.52 11.33
CA ASP A 28 10.31 -9.31 11.19
C ASP A 28 11.82 -9.61 11.15
N ILE A 29 12.27 -10.85 11.44
CA ILE A 29 13.70 -11.19 11.57
C ILE A 29 14.30 -11.85 10.32
N GLU A 30 13.50 -12.37 9.38
CA GLU A 30 14.02 -13.13 8.24
C GLU A 30 13.46 -12.65 6.89
N SER A 31 13.86 -11.44 6.47
CA SER A 31 13.96 -11.12 5.04
C SER A 31 15.08 -10.13 4.79
N THR A 32 16.29 -10.65 4.96
CA THR A 32 17.50 -10.24 4.26
C THR A 32 17.20 -9.99 2.78
N HIS A 33 17.29 -8.74 2.33
CA HIS A 33 17.65 -8.45 0.94
C HIS A 33 18.50 -7.18 0.84
N SER A 34 19.81 -7.42 0.97
CA SER A 34 20.82 -6.98 0.01
C SER A 34 21.09 -5.48 -0.14
N GLY A 35 22.12 -5.04 0.59
CA GLY A 35 23.31 -4.45 -0.06
C GLY A 35 23.20 -3.03 -0.61
N VAL A 36 22.31 -2.19 -0.08
CA VAL A 36 22.27 -0.75 -0.41
C VAL A 36 22.25 0.14 0.86
N ASP A 37 22.49 -0.46 2.04
CA ASP A 37 22.32 0.22 3.34
C ASP A 37 23.54 1.05 3.78
N GLU A 38 24.64 1.05 3.03
CA GLU A 38 25.87 1.74 3.48
C GLU A 38 25.91 3.24 3.12
N ILE A 39 25.02 3.75 2.25
CA ILE A 39 25.05 5.16 1.81
C ILE A 39 24.16 6.08 2.66
N PHE A 40 23.07 5.57 3.24
CA PHE A 40 22.11 6.38 4.00
C PHE A 40 21.89 5.78 5.38
N GLY A 41 22.79 6.10 6.30
CA GLY A 41 22.63 5.82 7.72
C GLY A 41 21.44 6.60 8.29
N GLU A 42 20.24 6.05 8.18
CA GLU A 42 19.09 6.49 8.96
C GLU A 42 18.45 5.30 9.65
N GLU A 43 19.05 4.91 10.77
CA GLU A 43 18.36 4.16 11.80
C GLU A 43 17.28 5.06 12.43
N LYS A 44 16.09 5.04 11.84
CA LYS A 44 14.87 5.34 12.58
C LYS A 44 13.95 4.15 12.48
N ARG A 45 14.09 3.25 13.47
CA ARG A 45 12.99 2.40 13.93
C ARG A 45 11.85 3.32 14.39
N LEU A 46 11.04 3.74 13.42
CA LEU A 46 9.76 4.39 13.67
C LEU A 46 8.93 3.40 14.48
N ASN A 47 8.43 3.85 15.64
CA ASN A 47 7.48 3.08 16.41
C ASN A 47 6.23 2.90 15.52
N ARG A 48 6.05 1.70 14.97
CA ARG A 48 4.90 1.30 14.13
C ARG A 48 3.64 1.25 15.01
N GLY A 49 3.18 2.42 15.45
CA GLY A 49 2.01 2.60 16.32
C GLY A 49 0.73 2.98 15.57
N LEU A 50 0.79 3.13 14.24
CA LEU A 50 -0.38 3.41 13.43
C LEU A 50 -1.24 2.15 13.33
N LYS A 51 -2.36 2.18 14.05
CA LYS A 51 -3.41 1.17 13.95
C LYS A 51 -3.86 1.06 12.50
N GLN A 52 -4.16 -0.17 12.07
CA GLN A 52 -4.63 -0.52 10.72
C GLN A 52 -5.73 0.40 10.19
N ARG A 53 -6.62 0.89 11.07
CA ARG A 53 -7.68 1.86 10.73
C ARG A 53 -7.17 3.19 10.19
N HIS A 54 -6.07 3.74 10.74
CA HIS A 54 -5.52 5.03 10.29
C HIS A 54 -4.84 4.90 8.93
N ILE A 55 -4.19 3.76 8.68
CA ILE A 55 -3.53 3.45 7.40
C ILE A 55 -4.57 3.30 6.29
N GLN A 56 -5.70 2.65 6.58
CA GLN A 56 -6.84 2.56 5.65
C GLN A 56 -7.47 3.93 5.38
N MET A 57 -7.61 4.78 6.39
CA MET A 57 -8.10 6.16 6.19
C MET A 57 -7.18 6.97 5.28
N LEU A 58 -5.85 6.83 5.42
CA LEU A 58 -4.88 7.50 4.55
C LEU A 58 -4.98 6.98 3.11
N ALA A 59 -5.07 5.66 2.94
CA ALA A 59 -5.17 5.04 1.62
C ALA A 59 -6.42 5.50 0.85
N LEU A 60 -7.57 5.61 1.53
CA LEU A 60 -8.82 6.07 0.91
C LEU A 60 -8.75 7.56 0.52
N VAL A 61 -8.13 8.41 1.33
CA VAL A 61 -7.98 9.83 1.01
C VAL A 61 -7.05 10.05 -0.18
N GLY A 62 -5.97 9.26 -0.29
CA GLY A 62 -5.04 9.32 -1.41
C GLY A 62 -5.67 8.94 -2.75
N VAL A 63 -6.53 7.91 -2.77
CA VAL A 63 -7.16 7.43 -4.00
C VAL A 63 -8.38 8.25 -4.45
N PHE A 64 -9.16 8.83 -3.52
CA PHE A 64 -10.38 9.55 -3.90
C PHE A 64 -10.14 11.01 -4.27
N GLY A 65 -9.29 11.74 -3.54
CA GLY A 65 -8.90 13.12 -3.85
C GLY A 65 -10.04 14.11 -4.17
N THR A 66 -9.66 15.34 -4.54
CA THR A 66 -10.61 16.36 -5.06
C THR A 66 -10.79 16.27 -6.58
N GLY A 67 -9.84 15.63 -7.28
CA GLY A 67 -9.86 15.48 -8.73
C GLY A 67 -11.07 14.70 -9.24
N LEU A 68 -11.57 13.71 -8.48
CA LEU A 68 -12.77 12.96 -8.82
C LEU A 68 -14.01 13.85 -8.84
N PHE A 69 -14.15 14.75 -7.86
CA PHE A 69 -15.27 15.71 -7.79
C PHE A 69 -15.18 16.76 -8.90
N LEU A 70 -13.99 17.26 -9.21
CA LEU A 70 -13.80 18.24 -10.29
C LEU A 70 -14.08 17.62 -11.68
N SER A 71 -13.66 16.37 -11.89
CA SER A 71 -13.88 15.64 -13.14
C SER A 71 -15.33 15.18 -13.32
N SER A 72 -15.99 14.71 -12.26
CA SER A 72 -17.38 14.24 -12.34
C SER A 72 -18.37 15.34 -12.75
N GLY A 73 -18.17 16.58 -12.30
CA GLY A 73 -19.01 17.71 -12.69
C GLY A 73 -18.95 18.03 -14.19
N THR A 74 -17.75 17.99 -14.78
CA THR A 74 -17.56 18.26 -16.22
C THR A 74 -18.03 17.10 -17.10
N THR A 75 -17.78 15.85 -16.67
CA THR A 75 -18.18 14.65 -17.43
C THR A 75 -19.70 14.43 -17.47
N LEU A 76 -20.43 14.81 -16.41
CA LEU A 76 -21.89 14.80 -16.40
C LEU A 76 -22.50 15.73 -17.44
N TYR A 77 -21.96 16.95 -17.58
CA TYR A 77 -22.45 17.93 -18.55
C TYR A 77 -22.15 17.51 -20.00
N LEU A 78 -20.99 16.92 -20.25
CA LEU A 78 -20.54 16.58 -21.61
C LEU A 78 -21.15 15.29 -22.15
N THR A 79 -21.28 14.24 -21.33
CA THR A 79 -21.54 12.88 -21.83
C THR A 79 -22.94 12.36 -21.49
N GLY A 80 -23.71 13.10 -20.67
CA GLY A 80 -25.02 12.66 -20.16
C GLY A 80 -24.94 11.41 -19.27
N ASN A 81 -26.09 10.94 -18.77
CA ASN A 81 -26.15 9.92 -17.70
C ASN A 81 -25.55 8.56 -18.08
N VAL A 82 -25.81 8.08 -19.32
CA VAL A 82 -25.34 6.77 -19.78
C VAL A 82 -23.88 6.83 -20.22
N GLY A 83 -23.49 7.94 -20.86
CA GLY A 83 -22.15 8.11 -21.37
C GLY A 83 -21.11 8.27 -20.27
N MET A 84 -21.44 8.97 -19.18
CA MET A 84 -20.58 9.06 -18.00
C MET A 84 -20.29 7.68 -17.39
N PHE A 85 -21.32 6.85 -17.23
CA PHE A 85 -21.14 5.51 -16.65
C PHE A 85 -20.21 4.65 -17.51
N LEU A 86 -20.42 4.63 -18.82
CA LEU A 86 -19.62 3.83 -19.74
C LEU A 86 -18.16 4.33 -19.83
N SER A 87 -17.93 5.64 -19.80
CA SER A 87 -16.58 6.20 -19.83
C SER A 87 -15.80 5.89 -18.54
N TYR A 88 -16.43 6.04 -17.37
CA TYR A 88 -15.78 5.71 -16.09
C TYR A 88 -15.50 4.21 -15.99
N LEU A 89 -16.41 3.35 -16.45
CA LEU A 89 -16.21 1.90 -16.46
C LEU A 89 -15.03 1.52 -17.38
N PHE A 90 -14.99 2.07 -18.59
CA PHE A 90 -13.96 1.74 -19.58
C PHE A 90 -12.57 2.22 -19.13
N VAL A 91 -12.45 3.47 -18.70
CA VAL A 91 -11.18 4.01 -18.21
C VAL A 91 -10.75 3.32 -16.92
N GLY A 92 -11.70 3.05 -16.02
CA GLY A 92 -11.43 2.30 -14.79
C GLY A 92 -10.89 0.89 -15.07
N ALA A 93 -11.43 0.19 -16.08
CA ALA A 93 -10.91 -1.12 -16.48
C ALA A 93 -9.49 -1.03 -17.06
N LEU A 94 -9.22 -0.05 -17.93
CA LEU A 94 -7.88 0.15 -18.51
C LEU A 94 -6.83 0.46 -17.44
N VAL A 95 -7.12 1.41 -16.55
CA VAL A 95 -6.21 1.79 -15.46
C VAL A 95 -6.08 0.65 -14.45
N GLY A 96 -7.17 -0.09 -14.17
CA GLY A 96 -7.14 -1.26 -13.30
C GLY A 96 -6.20 -2.35 -13.82
N LEU A 97 -6.20 -2.64 -15.11
CA LEU A 97 -5.27 -3.59 -15.73
C LEU A 97 -3.83 -3.10 -15.66
N ASN A 98 -3.59 -1.81 -15.92
CA ASN A 98 -2.26 -1.22 -15.79
C ASN A 98 -1.75 -1.30 -14.34
N GLN A 99 -2.60 -0.94 -13.37
CA GLN A 99 -2.22 -0.96 -11.97
C GLN A 99 -2.00 -2.39 -11.46
N LEU A 100 -2.77 -3.38 -11.96
CA LEU A 100 -2.58 -4.78 -11.64
C LEU A 100 -1.19 -5.28 -12.07
N ALA A 101 -0.74 -4.94 -13.29
CA ALA A 101 0.60 -5.27 -13.75
C ALA A 101 1.71 -4.64 -12.87
N ASN A 102 1.52 -3.39 -12.45
CA ASN A 102 2.45 -2.72 -11.52
C ASN A 102 2.44 -3.36 -10.13
N ILE A 103 1.28 -3.85 -9.67
CA ILE A 103 1.14 -4.55 -8.39
C ILE A 103 1.78 -5.93 -8.45
N GLU A 104 1.60 -6.70 -9.53
CA GLU A 104 2.26 -7.99 -9.71
C GLU A 104 3.79 -7.84 -9.64
N LEU A 105 4.32 -6.79 -10.27
CA LEU A 105 5.74 -6.43 -10.16
C LEU A 105 6.14 -6.07 -8.72
N SER A 106 5.30 -5.30 -8.02
CA SER A 106 5.55 -4.84 -6.65
C SER A 106 5.46 -5.96 -5.61
N CYS A 107 4.59 -6.96 -5.83
CA CYS A 107 4.47 -8.15 -5.01
C CYS A 107 5.60 -9.15 -5.29
N PHE A 108 6.09 -9.21 -6.53
CA PHE A 108 7.19 -10.10 -6.91
C PHE A 108 8.52 -9.65 -6.30
N VAL A 109 8.82 -8.34 -6.32
CA VAL A 109 10.01 -7.78 -5.67
C VAL A 109 9.60 -6.60 -4.77
N PRO A 110 9.40 -6.83 -3.46
CA PRO A 110 9.01 -5.79 -2.52
C PRO A 110 10.22 -4.92 -2.14
N LEU A 111 10.67 -4.06 -3.07
CA LEU A 111 11.66 -3.02 -2.79
C LEU A 111 11.01 -1.92 -1.95
N THR A 112 11.69 -1.51 -0.87
CA THR A 112 11.18 -0.55 0.13
C THR A 112 11.07 0.90 -0.35
N SER A 113 11.21 1.16 -1.66
CA SER A 113 11.33 2.52 -2.20
C SER A 113 10.86 2.65 -3.65
N ALA A 114 10.69 3.91 -4.07
CA ALA A 114 10.05 4.40 -5.30
C ALA A 114 10.16 3.51 -6.54
N THR A 115 9.15 3.55 -7.41
CA THR A 115 9.06 2.83 -8.70
C THR A 115 10.34 2.97 -9.56
N VAL A 116 11.11 4.04 -9.37
CA VAL A 116 12.45 4.22 -9.95
C VAL A 116 13.37 3.03 -9.64
N ARG A 117 13.46 2.60 -8.38
CA ARG A 117 14.32 1.49 -7.94
C ARG A 117 13.84 0.12 -8.42
N GLN A 118 12.53 -0.06 -8.57
CA GLN A 118 11.98 -1.24 -9.24
C GLN A 118 12.47 -1.27 -10.69
N THR A 119 12.52 -0.12 -11.35
CA THR A 119 12.89 -0.05 -12.77
C THR A 119 14.39 -0.19 -13.00
N GLU A 120 15.23 0.32 -12.10
CA GLU A 120 16.69 0.07 -12.09
C GLU A 120 17.00 -1.42 -12.02
N HIS A 121 16.20 -2.19 -11.28
CA HIS A 121 16.40 -3.63 -11.13
C HIS A 121 15.97 -4.44 -12.37
N PHE A 122 14.92 -4.02 -13.08
CA PHE A 122 14.33 -4.80 -14.18
C PHE A 122 14.76 -4.39 -15.59
N ILE A 123 15.20 -3.15 -15.80
CA ILE A 123 15.51 -2.62 -17.13
C ILE A 123 16.99 -2.30 -17.24
N ASP A 124 17.43 -1.23 -16.57
CA ASP A 124 18.80 -0.74 -16.52
C ASP A 124 18.87 0.46 -15.55
N GLU A 125 20.03 0.71 -14.96
CA GLU A 125 20.24 1.83 -14.04
C GLU A 125 20.09 3.20 -14.73
N SER A 126 20.43 3.31 -16.02
CA SER A 126 20.25 4.54 -16.81
C SER A 126 18.79 4.92 -17.00
N TYR A 127 17.91 3.93 -17.10
CA TYR A 127 16.48 4.16 -17.26
C TYR A 127 15.83 4.59 -15.93
N GLY A 128 16.31 4.04 -14.81
CA GLY A 128 15.98 4.55 -13.47
C GLY A 128 16.30 6.03 -13.29
N PHE A 129 17.53 6.43 -13.63
CA PHE A 129 17.94 7.82 -13.58
C PHE A 129 17.04 8.74 -14.44
N ALA A 130 16.71 8.31 -15.66
CA ALA A 130 15.83 9.07 -16.55
C ALA A 130 14.41 9.24 -15.97
N LEU A 131 13.83 8.17 -15.40
CA LEU A 131 12.52 8.24 -14.74
C LEU A 131 12.55 9.14 -13.50
N GLY A 132 13.63 9.09 -12.71
CA GLY A 132 13.83 9.99 -11.57
C GLY A 132 13.85 11.46 -12.00
N TRP A 133 14.55 11.76 -13.09
CA TRP A 133 14.58 13.12 -13.65
C TRP A 133 13.20 13.56 -14.14
N ILE A 134 12.51 12.73 -14.93
CA ILE A 134 11.16 13.04 -15.42
C ILE A 134 10.21 13.30 -14.24
N GLN A 135 10.28 12.50 -13.18
CA GLN A 135 9.41 12.66 -12.01
C GLN A 135 9.62 14.00 -11.27
N VAL A 136 10.86 14.50 -11.20
CA VAL A 136 11.17 15.79 -10.55
C VAL A 136 10.66 16.97 -11.37
N TYR A 137 10.72 16.89 -12.70
CA TYR A 137 10.35 17.99 -13.60
C TYR A 137 8.92 17.90 -14.15
N ALA A 138 8.18 16.81 -13.92
CA ALA A 138 6.81 16.61 -14.39
C ALA A 138 5.72 17.22 -13.48
N GLY A 139 6.11 17.87 -12.37
CA GLY A 139 5.21 18.63 -11.49
C GLY A 139 5.10 20.10 -11.89
#